data_AF-A0A7K0R4L4-F1
#
_entry.id   AF-A0A7K0R4L4-F1
#
_cell.length_a   1.000
_cell.length_b   1.000
_cell.length_c   1.000
_cell.angle_alpha   90.00
_cell.angle_beta   90.00
_cell.angle_gamma   90.00
#
_symmetry.space_group_name_H-M   'P 1'
#
loop_
_entity.id
_entity.type
_entity.pdbx_description
1 polymer ?
#
loop_
_entity_poly.entity_id
_entity_poly.type
_entity_poly.pdbx_seq_one_letter_code
_entity_poly.pdbx_strand_id
1 'polypeptide(L)'
;MPLDLPLGSRILTAAVSGPSQPTPKRRPHSIRRTSTLDIDWPKGMSESARVRGDARDLLTGSSDSHVRVLNQGWIEVHIGPERVYESLSTAPEHTSLQRVVGVPRSQASRKIVAQLVPEESYEGSPLFLLLDDLPGIYLASGEVMLEWSSVKQLKSVSGVREQMPRDVCAGYERSSSAFLPDGSGAATHQVQAVQELTRADDQQAWHTLQPEIVVASMRRSRRIDVWLDGELHIDAFFQDSCMTPSGVRVGVHEYTLRVVADPSSGEILLIDADPRILPFDECPGAAKNIDRILGMHLHDLRSVVPRTLSGTIGCTHLNDMLRSLTDVPGLVQEMSEEPSAI
;
A
#
# COMPACT_ATOMS: atom_id res chain seq x y z
N MET A 1 3.89 -14.81 32.42
CA MET A 1 2.95 -15.68 31.70
C MET A 1 2.80 -15.13 30.31
N PRO A 2 3.15 -15.89 29.25
CA PRO A 2 2.80 -15.46 27.90
C PRO A 2 1.27 -15.42 27.83
N LEU A 3 0.70 -14.34 27.30
CA LEU A 3 -0.69 -14.39 26.90
C LEU A 3 -0.76 -15.33 25.70
N ASP A 4 -1.13 -16.58 25.97
CA ASP A 4 -1.66 -17.51 24.97
C ASP A 4 -3.01 -16.95 24.48
N LEU A 5 -2.97 -15.93 23.64
CA LEU A 5 -4.09 -15.61 22.77
C LEU A 5 -3.86 -16.36 21.45
N PRO A 6 -4.87 -17.10 20.94
CA PRO A 6 -4.72 -17.84 19.69
C PRO A 6 -4.30 -16.90 18.55
N LEU A 7 -3.10 -17.14 18.00
CA LEU A 7 -2.42 -16.34 16.98
C LEU A 7 -3.09 -16.46 15.60
N GLY A 8 -4.28 -15.88 15.45
CA GLY A 8 -4.96 -15.75 14.15
C GLY A 8 -5.76 -14.47 13.98
N SER A 9 -6.14 -13.82 15.08
CA SER A 9 -6.79 -12.51 15.07
C SER A 9 -6.62 -11.83 16.43
N ARG A 10 -6.44 -10.51 16.45
CA ARG A 10 -6.48 -9.70 17.67
C ARG A 10 -7.63 -8.71 17.52
N ILE A 11 -8.68 -8.94 18.32
CA ILE A 11 -9.91 -8.14 18.53
C ILE A 11 -10.16 -7.11 17.43
N LEU A 12 -11.02 -7.43 16.46
CA LEU A 12 -11.64 -6.40 15.63
C LEU A 12 -12.82 -5.80 16.39
N THR A 13 -12.91 -4.48 16.47
CA THR A 13 -14.19 -3.86 16.80
C THR A 13 -15.20 -4.06 15.66
N ALA A 14 -16.49 -3.94 15.95
CA ALA A 14 -17.56 -4.10 14.95
C ALA A 14 -17.52 -3.06 13.81
N ALA A 15 -16.54 -2.16 13.81
CA ALA A 15 -16.37 -1.07 12.85
C ALA A 15 -15.73 -1.50 11.53
N VAL A 16 -15.09 -2.68 11.46
CA VAL A 16 -14.52 -3.23 10.21
C VAL A 16 -14.91 -4.71 10.05
N SER A 17 -15.03 -5.18 8.81
CA SER A 17 -15.59 -6.50 8.47
C SER A 17 -14.65 -7.36 7.61
N GLY A 18 -13.34 -7.14 7.72
CA GLY A 18 -12.33 -7.83 6.92
C GLY A 18 -12.10 -9.31 7.30
N PRO A 19 -11.20 -9.99 6.57
CA PRO A 19 -10.59 -9.52 5.32
C PRO A 19 -11.63 -9.40 4.18
N SER A 20 -11.31 -8.62 3.15
CA SER A 20 -12.07 -8.59 1.91
C SER A 20 -12.09 -9.97 1.26
N GLN A 21 -13.10 -10.17 0.41
CA GLN A 21 -13.12 -11.35 -0.46
C GLN A 21 -11.84 -11.41 -1.33
N PRO A 22 -11.45 -12.61 -1.79
CA PRO A 22 -10.30 -12.81 -2.65
C PRO A 22 -10.32 -11.90 -3.88
N THR A 23 -9.16 -11.72 -4.51
CA THR A 23 -9.00 -10.98 -5.77
C THR A 23 -10.14 -11.29 -6.75
N PRO A 24 -10.87 -10.28 -7.26
CA PRO A 24 -11.99 -10.49 -8.16
C PRO A 24 -11.48 -10.93 -9.53
N LYS A 25 -12.38 -11.55 -10.30
CA LYS A 25 -12.10 -11.88 -11.70
C LYS A 25 -11.77 -10.61 -12.49
N ARG A 26 -10.89 -10.74 -13.48
CA ARG A 26 -10.61 -9.66 -14.42
C ARG A 26 -11.86 -9.37 -15.24
N ARG A 27 -12.11 -8.11 -15.55
CA ARG A 27 -13.19 -7.72 -16.44
C ARG A 27 -12.71 -7.81 -17.89
N PRO A 28 -13.55 -8.22 -18.85
CA PRO A 28 -13.25 -7.97 -20.25
C PRO A 28 -13.04 -6.48 -20.51
N HIS A 29 -12.20 -6.14 -21.48
CA HIS A 29 -11.90 -4.76 -21.88
C HIS A 29 -11.46 -3.88 -20.70
N SER A 30 -10.52 -4.39 -19.90
CA SER A 30 -10.01 -3.71 -18.72
C SER A 30 -8.50 -3.81 -18.59
N ILE A 31 -7.91 -2.87 -17.86
CA ILE A 31 -6.52 -2.98 -17.41
C ILE A 31 -6.49 -3.21 -15.91
N ARG A 32 -5.64 -4.16 -15.49
CA ARG A 32 -5.32 -4.43 -14.10
C ARG A 32 -3.86 -4.08 -13.83
N ARG A 33 -3.61 -3.08 -12.99
CA ARG A 33 -2.32 -2.86 -12.33
C ARG A 33 -2.27 -3.67 -11.05
N THR A 34 -1.19 -4.42 -10.86
CA THR A 34 -0.87 -5.06 -9.57
C THR A 34 0.51 -4.66 -9.13
N SER A 35 0.72 -4.49 -7.82
CA SER A 35 2.06 -4.30 -7.24
C SER A 35 2.19 -4.96 -5.87
N THR A 36 3.38 -5.47 -5.58
CA THR A 36 3.76 -5.89 -4.23
C THR A 36 5.11 -5.32 -3.83
N LEU A 37 5.25 -4.95 -2.56
CA LEU A 37 6.54 -4.67 -1.92
C LEU A 37 6.68 -5.60 -0.71
N ASP A 38 7.73 -6.40 -0.72
CA ASP A 38 8.11 -7.29 0.37
C ASP A 38 9.32 -6.73 1.11
N ILE A 39 9.20 -6.50 2.41
CA ILE A 39 10.30 -6.08 3.29
C ILE A 39 10.67 -7.19 4.26
N ASP A 40 11.98 -7.46 4.37
CA ASP A 40 12.55 -8.39 5.34
C ASP A 40 13.90 -7.89 5.90
N TRP A 41 14.43 -8.59 6.92
CA TRP A 41 15.73 -8.30 7.52
C TRP A 41 16.63 -9.54 7.52
N PRO A 42 17.33 -9.82 6.40
CA PRO A 42 18.09 -11.06 6.24
C PRO A 42 19.17 -11.30 7.30
N LYS A 43 19.68 -10.23 7.91
CA LYS A 43 20.72 -10.27 8.96
C LYS A 43 20.18 -9.96 10.37
N GLY A 44 18.86 -9.81 10.52
CA GLY A 44 18.18 -9.44 11.77
C GLY A 44 17.66 -7.99 11.79
N MET A 45 16.61 -7.75 12.58
CA MET A 45 15.83 -6.49 12.55
C MET A 45 16.58 -5.23 13.00
N SER A 46 17.77 -5.36 13.58
CA SER A 46 18.67 -4.25 13.90
C SER A 46 19.60 -3.85 12.74
N GLU A 47 19.66 -4.67 11.70
CA GLU A 47 20.51 -4.48 10.52
C GLU A 47 19.71 -3.86 9.36
N SER A 48 20.34 -3.73 8.19
CA SER A 48 19.68 -3.22 6.99
C SER A 48 18.47 -4.08 6.60
N ALA A 49 17.35 -3.39 6.34
CA ALA A 49 16.19 -3.99 5.72
C ALA A 49 16.45 -4.16 4.22
N ARG A 50 15.85 -5.19 3.62
CA ARG A 50 15.78 -5.38 2.17
C ARG A 50 14.32 -5.25 1.75
N VAL A 51 14.07 -4.48 0.71
CA VAL A 51 12.75 -4.35 0.06
C VAL A 51 12.87 -4.87 -1.36
N ARG A 52 11.97 -5.76 -1.76
CA ARG A 52 11.83 -6.25 -3.14
C ARG A 52 10.45 -5.90 -3.64
N GLY A 53 10.37 -5.36 -4.86
CA GLY A 53 9.12 -4.91 -5.43
C GLY A 53 8.92 -5.41 -6.85
N ASP A 54 7.68 -5.78 -7.16
CA ASP A 54 7.23 -6.19 -8.48
C ASP A 54 5.90 -5.48 -8.78
N ALA A 55 5.76 -4.96 -10.00
CA ALA A 55 4.54 -4.34 -10.48
C ALA A 55 4.29 -4.67 -11.96
N ARG A 56 3.02 -4.73 -12.35
CA ARG A 56 2.61 -5.11 -13.71
C ARG A 56 1.27 -4.50 -14.10
N ASP A 57 1.20 -4.01 -15.32
CA ASP A 57 -0.04 -3.63 -16.01
C ASP A 57 -0.43 -4.74 -16.99
N LEU A 58 -1.64 -5.24 -16.84
CA LEU A 58 -2.18 -6.33 -17.63
C LEU A 58 -3.48 -5.88 -18.31
N LEU A 59 -3.47 -5.82 -19.64
CA LEU A 59 -4.67 -5.66 -20.45
C LEU A 59 -5.41 -7.00 -20.57
N THR A 60 -6.71 -6.97 -20.34
CA THR A 60 -7.64 -8.08 -20.61
C THR A 60 -8.54 -7.67 -21.77
N GLY A 61 -8.51 -8.45 -22.85
CA GLY A 61 -9.35 -8.22 -24.04
C GLY A 61 -10.81 -8.65 -23.83
N SER A 62 -11.49 -8.99 -24.92
CA SER A 62 -12.90 -9.41 -24.90
C SER A 62 -13.16 -10.75 -24.18
N SER A 63 -12.12 -11.55 -23.95
CA SER A 63 -12.18 -12.77 -23.15
C SER A 63 -10.99 -12.85 -22.20
N ASP A 64 -11.17 -13.54 -21.06
CA ASP A 64 -10.15 -13.70 -20.02
C ASP A 64 -8.86 -14.41 -20.51
N SER A 65 -8.95 -15.11 -21.65
CA SER A 65 -7.82 -15.77 -22.33
C SER A 65 -6.96 -14.82 -23.16
N HIS A 66 -7.49 -13.68 -23.58
CA HIS A 66 -6.75 -12.68 -24.34
C HIS A 66 -6.16 -11.66 -23.37
N VAL A 67 -4.91 -11.89 -22.99
CA VAL A 67 -4.19 -11.05 -22.04
C VAL A 67 -2.89 -10.58 -22.64
N ARG A 68 -2.51 -9.34 -22.32
CA ARG A 68 -1.19 -8.80 -22.68
C ARG A 68 -0.62 -8.01 -21.51
N VAL A 69 0.64 -8.27 -21.22
CA VAL A 69 1.41 -7.42 -20.30
C VAL A 69 1.82 -6.17 -21.06
N LEU A 70 1.40 -5.01 -20.57
CA LEU A 70 1.70 -3.72 -21.19
C LEU A 70 3.01 -3.17 -20.62
N ASN A 71 3.07 -3.07 -19.29
CA ASN A 71 4.21 -2.51 -18.57
C ASN A 71 4.55 -3.34 -17.33
N GLN A 72 5.82 -3.27 -16.91
CA GLN A 72 6.33 -3.91 -15.70
C GLN A 72 7.32 -3.01 -14.98
N GLY A 73 7.40 -3.16 -13.67
CA GLY A 73 8.39 -2.51 -12.83
C GLY A 73 8.94 -3.49 -11.82
N TRP A 74 10.23 -3.40 -11.54
CA TRP A 74 10.89 -4.16 -10.48
C TRP A 74 11.84 -3.25 -9.72
N ILE A 75 11.93 -3.45 -8.39
CA ILE A 75 12.94 -2.80 -7.56
C ILE A 75 13.56 -3.79 -6.56
N GLU A 76 14.81 -3.54 -6.19
CA GLU A 76 15.43 -4.04 -4.97
C GLU A 76 16.14 -2.90 -4.25
N VAL A 77 15.89 -2.76 -2.95
CA VAL A 77 16.36 -1.64 -2.13
C VAL A 77 16.91 -2.16 -0.83
N HIS A 78 18.07 -1.66 -0.42
CA HIS A 78 18.57 -1.84 0.94
C HIS A 78 18.42 -0.54 1.73
N ILE A 79 17.89 -0.65 2.94
CA ILE A 79 17.68 0.49 3.83
C ILE A 79 18.43 0.23 5.12
N GLY A 80 19.43 1.05 5.40
CA GLY A 80 20.29 0.91 6.57
C GLY A 80 19.57 1.17 7.90
N PRO A 81 20.20 0.78 9.02
CA PRO A 81 19.66 1.01 10.36
C PRO A 81 19.44 2.49 10.68
N GLU A 82 20.26 3.38 10.10
CA GLU A 82 20.14 4.84 10.16
C GLU A 82 19.00 5.41 9.29
N ARG A 83 18.15 4.54 8.73
CA ARG A 83 16.96 4.94 7.98
C ARG A 83 17.32 5.71 6.70
N VAL A 84 18.38 5.30 6.03
CA VAL A 84 18.86 5.84 4.76
C VAL A 84 18.87 4.75 3.70
N TYR A 85 18.63 5.10 2.45
CA TYR A 85 18.79 4.15 1.33
C TYR A 85 20.28 3.87 1.13
N GLU A 86 20.68 2.60 1.19
CA GLU A 86 22.06 2.14 0.98
C GLU A 86 22.30 1.69 -0.47
N SER A 87 21.27 1.12 -1.10
CA SER A 87 21.27 0.79 -2.52
C SER A 87 19.85 0.80 -3.09
N LEU A 88 19.74 1.02 -4.40
CA LEU A 88 18.52 0.93 -5.18
C LEU A 88 18.86 0.41 -6.58
N SER A 89 18.25 -0.70 -6.95
CA SER A 89 18.29 -1.29 -8.28
C SER A 89 16.88 -1.35 -8.84
N THR A 90 16.73 -1.10 -10.13
CA THR A 90 15.42 -1.04 -10.80
C THR A 90 15.45 -1.74 -12.15
N ALA A 91 14.29 -2.24 -12.59
CA ALA A 91 14.03 -2.58 -13.97
C ALA A 91 12.69 -1.92 -14.39
N PRO A 92 12.66 -1.07 -15.44
CA PRO A 92 13.81 -0.60 -16.23
C PRO A 92 14.87 0.13 -15.39
N GLU A 93 16.12 0.10 -15.85
CA GLU A 93 17.25 0.71 -15.13
C GLU A 93 17.26 2.23 -15.34
N HIS A 94 17.39 2.98 -14.23
CA HIS A 94 17.56 4.43 -14.25
C HIS A 94 18.82 4.83 -13.50
N THR A 95 19.83 5.29 -14.24
CA THR A 95 21.11 5.73 -13.64
C THR A 95 20.94 6.93 -12.71
N SER A 96 19.93 7.78 -12.93
CA SER A 96 19.61 8.92 -12.07
C SER A 96 19.22 8.50 -10.64
N LEU A 97 18.65 7.31 -10.46
CA LEU A 97 18.21 6.79 -9.16
C LEU A 97 19.36 6.44 -8.22
N GLN A 98 20.61 6.34 -8.70
CA GLN A 98 21.78 6.20 -7.83
C GLN A 98 21.93 7.39 -6.86
N ARG A 99 21.36 8.55 -7.18
CA ARG A 99 21.33 9.73 -6.30
C ARG A 99 20.41 9.60 -5.09
N VAL A 100 19.62 8.53 -5.00
CA VAL A 100 18.79 8.20 -3.83
C VAL A 100 19.64 7.63 -2.70
N VAL A 101 20.81 7.06 -2.99
CA VAL A 101 21.72 6.53 -1.96
C VAL A 101 22.13 7.66 -1.00
N GLY A 102 21.98 7.39 0.30
CA GLY A 102 22.20 8.36 1.38
C GLY A 102 21.00 9.28 1.67
N VAL A 103 19.93 9.24 0.87
CA VAL A 103 18.69 9.99 1.17
C VAL A 103 17.96 9.32 2.34
N PRO A 104 17.49 10.09 3.34
CA PRO A 104 16.65 9.55 4.41
C PRO A 104 15.33 9.00 3.87
N ARG A 105 14.95 7.79 4.30
CA ARG A 105 13.66 7.16 3.97
C ARG A 105 12.52 7.82 4.75
N SER A 106 12.01 8.91 4.20
CA SER A 106 10.92 9.72 4.75
C SER A 106 9.90 10.03 3.67
N GLN A 107 8.73 10.57 4.02
CA GLN A 107 7.76 11.00 3.01
C GLN A 107 8.34 12.04 2.02
N ALA A 108 9.36 12.81 2.44
CA ALA A 108 10.04 13.77 1.58
C ALA A 108 10.87 13.11 0.46
N SER A 109 11.27 11.83 0.59
CA SER A 109 12.02 11.13 -0.46
C SER A 109 11.20 10.93 -1.72
N ARG A 110 9.86 10.87 -1.64
CA ARG A 110 8.96 10.81 -2.80
C ARG A 110 9.22 11.92 -3.80
N LYS A 111 9.39 13.15 -3.30
CA LYS A 111 9.69 14.32 -4.15
C LYS A 111 11.06 14.20 -4.81
N ILE A 112 12.05 13.68 -4.09
CA ILE A 112 13.39 13.47 -4.64
C ILE A 112 13.33 12.43 -5.76
N VAL A 113 12.66 11.30 -5.54
CA VAL A 113 12.55 10.24 -6.55
C VAL A 113 11.78 10.74 -7.79
N ALA A 114 10.65 11.42 -7.62
CA ALA A 114 9.91 12.03 -8.73
C ALA A 114 10.75 12.99 -9.57
N GLN A 115 11.67 13.74 -8.94
CA GLN A 115 12.59 14.64 -9.65
C GLN A 115 13.71 13.90 -10.40
N LEU A 116 14.06 12.69 -9.99
CA LEU A 116 15.10 11.87 -10.62
C LEU A 116 14.58 11.08 -11.82
N VAL A 117 13.28 10.73 -11.80
CA VAL A 117 12.60 10.00 -12.88
C VAL A 117 11.27 10.70 -13.24
N PRO A 118 11.31 11.92 -13.78
CA PRO A 118 10.12 12.72 -14.02
C PRO A 118 9.17 12.10 -15.05
N GLU A 119 9.69 11.38 -16.04
CA GLU A 119 8.89 10.68 -17.06
C GLU A 119 8.08 9.55 -16.41
N GLU A 120 8.73 8.66 -15.66
CA GLU A 120 8.08 7.60 -14.87
C GLU A 120 7.01 8.17 -13.91
N SER A 121 7.29 9.32 -13.30
CA SER A 121 6.35 10.01 -12.41
C SER A 121 5.15 10.62 -13.14
N TYR A 122 5.35 11.13 -14.35
CA TYR A 122 4.32 11.78 -15.14
C TYR A 122 3.40 10.76 -15.81
N GLU A 123 3.98 9.71 -16.39
CA GLU A 123 3.27 8.59 -17.00
C GLU A 123 2.55 7.74 -15.95
N GLY A 124 3.01 7.80 -14.70
CA GLY A 124 2.46 6.99 -13.63
C GLY A 124 2.76 5.52 -13.88
N SER A 125 4.03 5.17 -14.11
CA SER A 125 4.42 3.81 -14.48
C SER A 125 4.32 2.81 -13.30
N PRO A 126 4.34 1.49 -13.57
CA PRO A 126 4.47 0.48 -12.53
C PRO A 126 5.73 0.66 -11.66
N LEU A 127 6.84 1.08 -12.26
CA LEU A 127 8.08 1.34 -11.52
C LEU A 127 7.91 2.52 -10.57
N PHE A 128 7.30 3.62 -11.02
CA PHE A 128 7.10 4.79 -10.18
C PHE A 128 6.16 4.50 -9.00
N LEU A 129 5.13 3.66 -9.18
CA LEU A 129 4.28 3.22 -8.08
C LEU A 129 5.10 2.52 -6.97
N LEU A 130 6.01 1.62 -7.34
CA LEU A 130 6.89 0.94 -6.37
C LEU A 130 7.79 1.94 -5.63
N LEU A 131 8.34 2.91 -6.36
CA LEU A 131 9.21 3.95 -5.80
C LEU A 131 8.48 4.92 -4.86
N ASP A 132 7.26 5.37 -5.21
CA ASP A 132 6.45 6.26 -4.36
C ASP A 132 5.98 5.56 -3.07
N ASP A 133 5.85 4.23 -3.09
CA ASP A 133 5.43 3.42 -1.95
C ASP A 133 6.54 3.05 -0.96
N LEU A 134 7.82 3.22 -1.31
CA LEU A 134 8.96 2.85 -0.46
C LEU A 134 8.88 3.42 0.98
N PRO A 135 8.53 4.70 1.21
CA PRO A 135 8.39 5.21 2.57
C PRO A 135 7.26 4.53 3.34
N GLY A 136 6.19 4.13 2.65
CA GLY A 136 5.00 3.59 3.27
C GLY A 136 5.16 2.12 3.68
N ILE A 137 5.80 1.26 2.87
CA ILE A 137 6.07 -0.13 3.28
C ILE A 137 6.95 -0.17 4.53
N TYR A 138 7.95 0.70 4.63
CA TYR A 138 8.78 0.77 5.83
C TYR A 138 7.99 1.30 7.03
N LEU A 139 7.14 2.32 6.85
CA LEU A 139 6.29 2.81 7.95
C LEU A 139 5.41 1.69 8.52
N ALA A 140 4.77 0.92 7.64
CA ALA A 140 3.91 -0.20 8.03
C ALA A 140 4.70 -1.33 8.70
N SER A 141 5.98 -1.53 8.34
CA SER A 141 6.82 -2.61 8.86
C SER A 141 7.10 -2.53 10.36
N GLY A 142 6.70 -1.45 11.03
CA GLY A 142 6.65 -1.37 12.49
C GLY A 142 5.82 -2.47 13.14
N GLU A 143 4.81 -3.01 12.44
CA GLU A 143 4.04 -4.17 12.95
C GLU A 143 4.92 -5.42 13.14
N VAL A 144 5.88 -5.64 12.23
CA VAL A 144 6.78 -6.79 12.33
C VAL A 144 7.54 -6.75 13.66
N MET A 145 7.96 -5.56 14.10
CA MET A 145 8.63 -5.39 15.38
C MET A 145 7.71 -5.73 16.57
N LEU A 146 6.41 -5.41 16.48
CA LEU A 146 5.43 -5.74 17.53
C LEU A 146 5.20 -7.25 17.62
N GLU A 147 5.08 -7.94 16.48
CA GLU A 147 4.85 -9.39 16.44
C GLU A 147 6.08 -10.22 16.85
N TRP A 148 7.28 -9.76 16.50
CA TRP A 148 8.53 -10.53 16.67
C TRP A 148 9.34 -10.15 17.91
N SER A 149 8.93 -9.15 18.68
CA SER A 149 9.63 -8.72 19.90
C SER A 149 8.94 -9.18 21.17
N SER A 150 9.71 -9.64 22.15
CA SER A 150 9.20 -9.89 23.50
C SER A 150 8.77 -8.59 24.19
N VAL A 151 7.87 -8.69 25.17
CA VAL A 151 7.46 -7.55 26.02
C VAL A 151 8.66 -6.86 26.66
N LYS A 152 9.70 -7.61 27.05
CA LYS A 152 10.93 -7.04 27.62
C LYS A 152 11.69 -6.21 26.59
N GLN A 153 11.82 -6.72 25.36
CA GLN A 153 12.46 -5.99 24.25
C GLN A 153 11.68 -4.71 23.94
N LEU A 154 10.36 -4.80 23.75
CA LEU A 154 9.48 -3.64 23.50
C LEU A 154 9.55 -2.57 24.60
N LYS A 155 9.65 -2.98 25.87
CA LYS A 155 9.83 -2.07 27.02
C LYS A 155 11.23 -1.44 27.08
N SER A 156 12.27 -2.16 26.63
CA SER A 156 13.63 -1.64 26.60
C SER A 156 13.88 -0.63 25.48
N VAL A 157 13.00 -0.58 24.47
CA VAL A 157 12.99 0.47 23.43
C VAL A 157 12.23 1.73 23.90
N SER A 158 12.19 2.01 25.20
CA SER A 158 11.31 3.01 25.84
C SER A 158 11.27 4.38 25.15
N GLY A 159 12.38 4.84 24.58
CA GLY A 159 12.42 6.10 23.81
C GLY A 159 11.57 6.11 22.52
N VAL A 160 11.25 4.96 21.93
CA VAL A 160 10.42 4.86 20.71
C VAL A 160 8.93 4.93 21.01
N ARG A 161 8.48 4.44 22.18
CA ARG A 161 7.07 4.56 22.62
C ARG A 161 6.69 5.96 23.05
N GLU A 162 7.64 6.71 23.61
CA GLU A 162 7.47 8.12 23.97
C GLU A 162 7.48 9.06 22.75
N GLN A 163 8.07 8.61 21.63
CA GLN A 163 8.22 9.39 20.39
C GLN A 163 7.27 8.98 19.25
N MET A 164 6.23 8.19 19.54
CA MET A 164 5.22 7.89 18.53
C MET A 164 4.61 9.19 17.98
N PRO A 165 4.53 9.34 16.65
CA PRO A 165 4.04 10.57 16.05
C PRO A 165 2.64 10.90 16.55
N ARG A 166 2.27 12.18 16.64
CA ARG A 166 0.94 12.60 17.09
C ARG A 166 0.24 13.32 15.98
N ASP A 167 -1.07 13.12 15.90
CA ASP A 167 -1.97 13.85 15.00
C ASP A 167 -1.59 13.71 13.52
N VAL A 168 -0.85 12.64 13.17
CA VAL A 168 -0.41 12.35 11.80
C VAL A 168 -1.48 11.64 10.97
N CYS A 169 -2.42 10.97 11.64
CA CYS A 169 -3.59 10.34 11.04
C CYS A 169 -4.68 10.12 12.10
N ALA A 170 -5.89 9.74 11.68
CA ALA A 170 -7.02 9.46 12.56
C ALA A 170 -6.67 8.45 13.68
N GLY A 171 -5.97 7.36 13.34
CA GLY A 171 -5.55 6.35 14.31
C GLY A 171 -4.45 6.80 15.27
N TYR A 172 -3.85 7.98 15.06
CA TYR A 172 -2.81 8.56 15.91
C TYR A 172 -3.26 9.91 16.51
N GLU A 173 -4.57 10.16 16.54
CA GLU A 173 -5.15 11.24 17.32
C GLU A 173 -4.78 11.05 18.81
N ARG A 174 -4.55 12.15 19.54
CA ARG A 174 -4.04 12.13 20.93
C ARG A 174 -4.84 11.25 21.89
N SER A 175 -6.15 11.14 21.70
CA SER A 175 -7.06 10.36 22.55
C SER A 175 -7.45 9.00 21.95
N SER A 176 -6.79 8.59 20.86
CA SER A 176 -7.09 7.33 20.17
C SER A 176 -6.67 6.10 20.97
N SER A 177 -7.17 4.93 20.55
CA SER A 177 -6.76 3.64 21.09
C SER A 177 -5.28 3.31 20.88
N ALA A 178 -4.55 4.10 20.09
CA ALA A 178 -3.10 3.95 19.89
C ALA A 178 -2.26 4.39 21.10
N PHE A 179 -2.85 5.06 22.09
CA PHE A 179 -2.14 5.57 23.26
C PHE A 179 -2.72 5.07 24.58
N LEU A 180 -1.83 4.78 25.54
CA LEU A 180 -2.18 4.52 26.93
C LEU A 180 -2.49 5.84 27.66
N PRO A 181 -3.14 5.81 28.85
CA PRO A 181 -3.47 7.03 29.60
C PRO A 181 -2.27 7.91 29.99
N ASP A 182 -1.06 7.33 30.07
CA ASP A 182 0.19 8.06 30.32
C ASP A 182 0.79 8.69 29.05
N GLY A 183 0.14 8.53 27.90
CA GLY A 183 0.60 9.00 26.60
C GLY A 183 1.63 8.09 25.93
N SER A 184 2.00 6.95 26.50
CA SER A 184 2.87 6.00 25.78
C SER A 184 2.07 5.22 24.72
N GLY A 185 2.76 4.76 23.67
CA GLY A 185 2.16 3.93 22.64
C GLY A 185 1.57 2.62 23.15
N ALA A 186 0.33 2.32 22.76
CA ALA A 186 -0.28 1.01 22.98
C ALA A 186 0.48 -0.07 22.19
N ALA A 187 0.65 -1.24 22.79
CA ALA A 187 1.40 -2.36 22.22
C ALA A 187 0.53 -3.29 21.36
N THR A 188 -0.65 -2.83 20.96
CA THR A 188 -1.73 -3.68 20.48
C THR A 188 -2.32 -3.07 19.23
N HIS A 189 -2.05 -3.71 18.09
CA HIS A 189 -2.80 -3.49 16.86
C HIS A 189 -3.83 -4.59 16.68
N GLN A 190 -4.96 -4.21 16.10
CA GLN A 190 -5.96 -5.16 15.64
C GLN A 190 -5.50 -5.74 14.30
N VAL A 191 -5.44 -7.06 14.21
CA VAL A 191 -4.96 -7.80 13.04
C VAL A 191 -5.82 -9.02 12.80
N GLN A 192 -5.83 -9.52 11.56
CA GLN A 192 -6.58 -10.72 11.21
C GLN A 192 -5.86 -11.53 10.14
N ALA A 193 -5.94 -12.86 10.23
CA ALA A 193 -5.43 -13.74 9.19
C ALA A 193 -6.04 -13.40 7.82
N VAL A 194 -5.18 -13.32 6.80
CA VAL A 194 -5.55 -12.99 5.43
C VAL A 194 -5.35 -14.18 4.51
N GLN A 195 -6.16 -14.25 3.46
CA GLN A 195 -6.06 -15.30 2.45
C GLN A 195 -4.99 -14.98 1.40
N GLU A 196 -4.65 -15.97 0.57
CA GLU A 196 -3.80 -15.77 -0.60
C GLU A 196 -4.37 -14.71 -1.54
N LEU A 197 -3.47 -13.87 -2.08
CA LEU A 197 -3.84 -12.85 -3.06
C LEU A 197 -4.17 -13.48 -4.42
N THR A 198 -3.46 -14.57 -4.76
CA THR A 198 -3.60 -15.25 -6.05
C THR A 198 -4.92 -16.00 -6.15
N ARG A 199 -5.28 -16.34 -7.38
CA ARG A 199 -6.46 -17.16 -7.68
C ARG A 199 -6.03 -18.47 -8.30
N ALA A 200 -6.62 -19.58 -7.84
CA ALA A 200 -6.37 -20.89 -8.43
C ALA A 200 -6.91 -21.01 -9.87
N ASP A 201 -7.98 -20.27 -10.21
CA ASP A 201 -8.62 -20.29 -11.52
C ASP A 201 -8.08 -19.21 -12.49
N ASP A 202 -7.17 -18.34 -12.04
CA ASP A 202 -6.56 -17.30 -12.88
C ASP A 202 -5.14 -16.97 -12.41
N GLN A 203 -4.15 -17.62 -13.03
CA GLN A 203 -2.72 -17.39 -12.76
C GLN A 203 -2.27 -15.98 -13.15
N GLN A 204 -3.05 -15.28 -14.00
CA GLN A 204 -2.75 -13.91 -14.43
C GLN A 204 -3.47 -12.87 -13.57
N ALA A 205 -4.19 -13.27 -12.51
CA ALA A 205 -4.87 -12.34 -11.61
C ALA A 205 -3.91 -11.36 -10.92
N TRP A 206 -2.66 -11.79 -10.70
CA TRP A 206 -1.53 -11.01 -10.18
C TRP A 206 -0.29 -11.28 -11.02
N HIS A 207 0.73 -10.40 -10.93
CA HIS A 207 2.08 -10.77 -11.35
C HIS A 207 2.60 -11.94 -10.51
N THR A 208 3.69 -12.58 -10.96
CA THR A 208 4.35 -13.63 -10.20
C THR A 208 4.79 -13.08 -8.85
N LEU A 209 4.11 -13.50 -7.79
CA LEU A 209 4.45 -13.06 -6.44
C LEU A 209 5.77 -13.67 -6.00
N GLN A 210 6.56 -12.90 -5.26
CA GLN A 210 7.71 -13.43 -4.55
C GLN A 210 7.25 -14.54 -3.58
N PRO A 211 8.05 -15.61 -3.39
CA PRO A 211 7.76 -16.62 -2.39
C PRO A 211 7.55 -16.00 -1.00
N GLU A 212 6.62 -16.56 -0.24
CA GLU A 212 6.32 -16.06 1.09
C GLU A 212 7.54 -16.15 2.01
N ILE A 213 7.83 -15.05 2.70
CA ILE A 213 8.97 -14.93 3.60
C ILE A 213 8.51 -15.36 4.99
N VAL A 214 8.87 -16.58 5.39
CA VAL A 214 8.45 -17.17 6.69
C VAL A 214 9.28 -16.72 7.90
N VAL A 215 9.85 -15.52 7.82
CA VAL A 215 10.58 -14.83 8.91
C VAL A 215 9.99 -13.43 9.09
N ALA A 216 10.55 -12.65 10.03
CA ALA A 216 10.19 -11.25 10.26
C ALA A 216 10.12 -10.46 8.94
N SER A 217 8.90 -10.23 8.45
CA SER A 217 8.65 -9.65 7.14
C SER A 217 7.25 -9.06 7.05
N MET A 218 7.08 -8.17 6.07
CA MET A 218 5.80 -7.57 5.70
C MET A 218 5.68 -7.47 4.19
N ARG A 219 4.45 -7.61 3.70
CA ARG A 219 4.05 -7.39 2.32
C ARG A 219 3.03 -6.26 2.25
N ARG A 220 3.31 -5.27 1.40
CA ARG A 220 2.31 -4.34 0.86
C ARG A 220 1.81 -4.87 -0.48
N SER A 221 0.52 -4.81 -0.72
CA SER A 221 -0.10 -5.31 -1.95
C SER A 221 -1.16 -4.34 -2.46
N ARG A 222 -1.14 -4.10 -3.77
CA ARG A 222 -2.12 -3.26 -4.45
C ARG A 222 -2.66 -3.90 -5.71
N ARG A 223 -3.93 -3.63 -5.97
CA ARG A 223 -4.59 -3.86 -7.26
C ARG A 223 -5.35 -2.60 -7.64
N ILE A 224 -5.28 -2.21 -8.90
CA ILE A 224 -6.11 -1.16 -9.50
C ILE A 224 -6.66 -1.74 -10.81
N ASP A 225 -7.96 -1.97 -10.84
CA ASP A 225 -8.69 -2.38 -12.04
C ASP A 225 -9.37 -1.16 -12.65
N VAL A 226 -9.23 -1.00 -13.97
CA VAL A 226 -9.74 0.15 -14.72
C VAL A 226 -10.48 -0.32 -15.97
N TRP A 227 -11.68 0.21 -16.20
CA TRP A 227 -12.45 -0.05 -17.43
C TRP A 227 -13.36 1.13 -17.78
N LEU A 228 -13.83 1.17 -19.03
CA LEU A 228 -14.81 2.14 -19.51
C LEU A 228 -16.18 1.46 -19.69
N ASP A 229 -17.24 2.11 -19.20
CA ASP A 229 -18.64 1.70 -19.42
C ASP A 229 -19.52 2.95 -19.46
N GLY A 230 -19.28 3.80 -20.46
CA GLY A 230 -19.79 5.18 -20.52
C GLY A 230 -19.04 6.13 -19.58
N GLU A 231 -18.76 5.70 -18.35
CA GLU A 231 -17.91 6.38 -17.38
C GLU A 231 -16.58 5.62 -17.17
N LEU A 232 -15.59 6.29 -16.59
CA LEU A 232 -14.35 5.65 -16.16
C LEU A 232 -14.54 5.03 -14.78
N HIS A 233 -14.42 3.71 -14.69
CA HIS A 233 -14.57 2.99 -13.45
C HIS A 233 -13.23 2.47 -12.93
N ILE A 234 -13.06 2.58 -11.61
CA ILE A 234 -11.88 2.08 -10.91
C ILE A 234 -12.32 1.24 -9.71
N ASP A 235 -11.76 0.04 -9.61
CA ASP A 235 -11.86 -0.82 -8.42
C ASP A 235 -10.45 -1.10 -7.90
N ALA A 236 -10.17 -0.68 -6.68
CA ALA A 236 -8.84 -0.77 -6.10
C ALA A 236 -8.84 -1.50 -4.76
N PHE A 237 -7.73 -2.19 -4.49
CA PHE A 237 -7.47 -2.93 -3.27
C PHE A 237 -6.10 -2.55 -2.73
N PHE A 238 -6.00 -2.44 -1.41
CA PHE A 238 -4.77 -2.19 -0.68
C PHE A 238 -4.71 -3.11 0.54
N GLN A 239 -3.56 -3.76 0.77
CA GLN A 239 -3.30 -4.52 1.99
C GLN A 239 -1.84 -4.37 2.43
N ASP A 240 -1.62 -4.03 3.69
CA ASP A 240 -0.36 -4.28 4.40
C ASP A 240 -0.57 -5.50 5.31
N SER A 241 0.28 -6.51 5.16
CA SER A 241 0.21 -7.75 5.95
C SER A 241 1.59 -8.19 6.42
N CYS A 242 1.71 -8.72 7.64
CA CYS A 242 2.97 -9.21 8.17
C CYS A 242 2.93 -10.72 8.44
N MET A 243 4.10 -11.34 8.36
CA MET A 243 4.29 -12.71 8.82
C MET A 243 4.41 -12.74 10.34
N THR A 244 3.62 -13.58 11.02
CA THR A 244 3.74 -13.81 12.46
C THR A 244 4.78 -14.88 12.78
N PRO A 245 5.30 -14.95 14.03
CA PRO A 245 6.20 -16.03 14.45
C PRO A 245 5.62 -17.45 14.31
N SER A 246 4.29 -17.58 14.27
CA SER A 246 3.60 -18.87 14.05
C SER A 246 3.49 -19.27 12.57
N GLY A 247 4.02 -18.46 11.65
CA GLY A 247 3.96 -18.72 10.21
C GLY A 247 2.62 -18.36 9.56
N VAL A 248 1.77 -17.56 10.24
CA VAL A 248 0.49 -17.07 9.70
C VAL A 248 0.66 -15.65 9.22
N ARG A 249 0.22 -15.34 8.00
CA ARG A 249 0.16 -13.97 7.49
C ARG A 249 -1.10 -13.28 7.98
N VAL A 250 -0.93 -12.13 8.62
CA VAL A 250 -2.02 -11.32 9.17
C VAL A 250 -2.04 -9.95 8.50
N GLY A 251 -3.21 -9.47 8.11
CA GLY A 251 -3.44 -8.11 7.64
C GLY A 251 -3.43 -7.13 8.81
N VAL A 252 -2.92 -5.93 8.54
CA VAL A 252 -2.80 -4.81 9.48
C VAL A 252 -3.62 -3.61 8.99
N HIS A 253 -3.45 -3.29 7.70
CA HIS A 253 -4.23 -2.27 7.01
C HIS A 253 -4.81 -2.91 5.76
N GLU A 254 -6.11 -2.79 5.57
CA GLU A 254 -6.78 -3.26 4.37
C GLU A 254 -7.96 -2.36 4.02
N TYR A 255 -7.99 -1.94 2.75
CA TYR A 255 -9.05 -1.12 2.18
C TYR A 255 -9.41 -1.65 0.80
N THR A 256 -10.70 -1.58 0.46
CA THR A 256 -11.16 -1.59 -0.93
C THR A 256 -11.74 -0.23 -1.28
N LEU A 257 -11.58 0.18 -2.53
CA LEU A 257 -12.03 1.47 -3.02
C LEU A 257 -12.75 1.29 -4.35
N ARG A 258 -13.90 1.94 -4.49
CA ARG A 258 -14.62 2.06 -5.75
C ARG A 258 -14.66 3.54 -6.14
N VAL A 259 -14.27 3.83 -7.37
CA VAL A 259 -14.28 5.20 -7.91
C VAL A 259 -14.96 5.20 -9.28
N VAL A 260 -15.70 6.25 -9.54
CA VAL A 260 -16.20 6.60 -10.87
C VAL A 260 -15.69 7.99 -11.21
N ALA A 261 -15.18 8.15 -12.42
CA ALA A 261 -14.68 9.42 -12.92
C ALA A 261 -15.23 9.72 -14.32
N ASP A 262 -15.24 10.99 -14.67
CA ASP A 262 -15.49 11.42 -16.03
C ASP A 262 -14.33 10.95 -16.93
N PRO A 263 -14.60 10.26 -18.05
CA PRO A 263 -13.54 9.65 -18.86
C PRO A 263 -12.69 10.68 -19.62
N SER A 264 -13.18 11.91 -19.79
CA SER A 264 -12.50 12.95 -20.57
C SER A 264 -11.59 13.84 -19.71
N SER A 265 -12.09 14.27 -18.56
CA SER A 265 -11.41 15.16 -17.62
C SER A 265 -10.69 14.39 -16.52
N GLY A 266 -11.14 13.18 -16.18
CA GLY A 266 -10.72 12.47 -14.99
C GLY A 266 -11.25 13.08 -13.69
N GLU A 267 -12.32 13.90 -13.75
CA GLU A 267 -13.01 14.41 -12.57
C GLU A 267 -13.67 13.26 -11.80
N ILE A 268 -13.47 13.20 -10.47
CA ILE A 268 -14.03 12.16 -9.61
C ILE A 268 -15.51 12.46 -9.35
N LEU A 269 -16.38 11.61 -9.88
CA LEU A 269 -17.84 11.70 -9.78
C LEU A 269 -18.39 10.94 -8.57
N LEU A 270 -17.75 9.82 -8.22
CA LEU A 270 -18.10 8.99 -7.07
C LEU A 270 -16.84 8.41 -6.46
N ILE A 271 -16.80 8.35 -5.14
CA ILE A 271 -15.76 7.63 -4.41
C ILE A 271 -16.36 6.96 -3.18
N ASP A 272 -15.99 5.70 -2.95
CA ASP A 272 -16.39 4.93 -1.78
C ASP A 272 -15.22 4.07 -1.30
N ALA A 273 -14.89 4.16 -0.02
CA ALA A 273 -13.85 3.35 0.60
C ALA A 273 -14.48 2.45 1.66
N ASP A 274 -14.19 1.16 1.58
CA ASP A 274 -14.61 0.12 2.51
C ASP A 274 -13.41 -0.33 3.34
N PRO A 275 -13.30 0.12 4.62
CA PRO A 275 -12.24 -0.30 5.52
C PRO A 275 -12.46 -1.73 6.00
N ARG A 276 -11.45 -2.58 5.84
CA ARG A 276 -11.57 -4.03 6.11
C ARG A 276 -10.80 -4.48 7.34
N ILE A 277 -9.52 -4.15 7.41
CA ILE A 277 -8.66 -4.49 8.56
C ILE A 277 -7.90 -3.22 8.91
N LEU A 278 -7.97 -2.78 10.16
CA LEU A 278 -7.33 -1.55 10.61
C LEU A 278 -6.82 -1.70 12.05
N PRO A 279 -5.67 -1.09 12.39
CA PRO A 279 -4.99 -1.38 13.66
C PRO A 279 -5.66 -0.75 14.87
N PHE A 280 -6.46 0.31 14.70
CA PHE A 280 -7.05 1.12 15.76
C PHE A 280 -8.52 1.45 15.50
N ASP A 281 -9.26 1.71 16.58
CA ASP A 281 -10.71 1.93 16.54
C ASP A 281 -11.12 3.20 15.79
N GLU A 282 -10.23 4.20 15.76
CA GLU A 282 -10.48 5.49 15.11
C GLU A 282 -10.16 5.45 13.62
N CYS A 283 -9.34 4.50 13.16
CA CYS A 283 -8.90 4.40 11.76
C CYS A 283 -10.07 4.39 10.74
N PRO A 284 -11.19 3.66 10.95
CA PRO A 284 -12.31 3.65 10.01
C PRO A 284 -12.95 5.04 9.81
N GLY A 285 -12.78 5.95 10.77
CA GLY A 285 -13.28 7.32 10.68
C GLY A 285 -12.69 8.12 9.51
N ALA A 286 -11.46 7.80 9.09
CA ALA A 286 -10.81 8.47 7.97
C ALA A 286 -11.52 8.22 6.62
N ALA A 287 -12.14 7.05 6.43
CA ALA A 287 -12.84 6.73 5.18
C ALA A 287 -14.07 7.63 4.95
N LYS A 288 -14.72 8.09 6.01
CA LYS A 288 -15.86 9.03 5.94
C LYS A 288 -15.47 10.42 5.42
N ASN A 289 -14.17 10.70 5.33
CA ASN A 289 -13.66 12.01 4.98
C ASN A 289 -13.28 12.15 3.51
N ILE A 290 -13.30 11.07 2.74
CA ILE A 290 -12.81 11.04 1.35
C ILE A 290 -13.68 11.83 0.38
N ASP A 291 -14.96 12.05 0.68
CA ASP A 291 -15.86 12.88 -0.14
C ASP A 291 -15.32 14.30 -0.39
N ARG A 292 -14.38 14.77 0.44
CA ARG A 292 -13.65 16.02 0.24
C ARG A 292 -12.86 16.09 -1.07
N ILE A 293 -12.64 14.96 -1.76
CA ILE A 293 -11.96 14.93 -3.07
C ILE A 293 -12.92 14.76 -4.26
N LEU A 294 -14.23 14.66 -4.02
CA LEU A 294 -15.22 14.68 -5.10
C LEU A 294 -15.09 15.98 -5.91
N GLY A 295 -15.19 15.88 -7.23
CA GLY A 295 -14.96 16.98 -8.17
C GLY A 295 -13.48 17.36 -8.38
N MET A 296 -12.53 16.70 -7.69
CA MET A 296 -11.11 16.82 -8.01
C MET A 296 -10.72 15.88 -9.16
N HIS A 297 -9.59 16.14 -9.81
CA HIS A 297 -9.13 15.35 -10.94
C HIS A 297 -8.15 14.26 -10.49
N LEU A 298 -8.22 13.07 -11.10
CA LEU A 298 -7.33 11.94 -10.81
C LEU A 298 -5.84 12.32 -10.88
N HIS A 299 -5.44 13.06 -11.92
CA HIS A 299 -4.04 13.46 -12.14
C HIS A 299 -3.46 14.35 -11.01
N ASP A 300 -4.31 14.98 -10.21
CA ASP A 300 -3.90 15.87 -9.12
C ASP A 300 -3.71 15.16 -7.78
N LEU A 301 -4.20 13.91 -7.63
CA LEU A 301 -4.34 13.25 -6.31
C LEU A 301 -3.05 13.14 -5.52
N ARG A 302 -1.90 12.87 -6.17
CA ARG A 302 -0.58 12.91 -5.53
C ARG A 302 -0.29 14.22 -4.81
N SER A 303 -0.81 15.34 -5.32
CA SER A 303 -0.61 16.66 -4.74
C SER A 303 -1.73 17.04 -3.78
N VAL A 304 -3.00 16.80 -4.12
CA VAL A 304 -4.15 17.30 -3.35
C VAL A 304 -4.43 16.48 -2.11
N VAL A 305 -4.32 15.14 -2.19
CA VAL A 305 -4.69 14.25 -1.08
C VAL A 305 -3.91 14.57 0.21
N PRO A 306 -2.57 14.74 0.20
CA PRO A 306 -1.82 15.09 1.41
C PRO A 306 -2.22 16.42 2.04
N ARG A 307 -2.84 17.34 1.28
CA ARG A 307 -3.31 18.64 1.79
C ARG A 307 -4.73 18.51 2.33
N THR A 308 -5.62 17.93 1.53
CA THR A 308 -7.06 17.82 1.80
C THR A 308 -7.39 16.85 2.94
N LEU A 309 -6.63 15.75 3.05
CA LEU A 309 -6.83 14.69 4.04
C LEU A 309 -5.65 14.63 5.01
N SER A 310 -5.14 15.79 5.42
CA SER A 310 -3.97 15.91 6.31
C SER A 310 -4.30 15.60 7.77
N GLY A 311 -3.30 15.10 8.49
CA GLY A 311 -3.40 14.83 9.93
C GLY A 311 -4.56 13.92 10.29
N THR A 312 -5.26 14.22 11.37
CA THR A 312 -6.37 13.40 11.90
C THR A 312 -7.61 13.32 10.99
N ILE A 313 -7.68 14.12 9.92
CA ILE A 313 -8.73 13.99 8.91
C ILE A 313 -8.56 12.71 8.10
N GLY A 314 -7.32 12.33 7.80
CA GLY A 314 -7.01 11.20 6.92
C GLY A 314 -6.41 10.00 7.63
N CYS A 315 -6.16 8.97 6.83
CA CYS A 315 -5.28 7.86 7.19
C CYS A 315 -4.08 7.89 6.24
N THR A 316 -2.85 7.74 6.76
CA THR A 316 -1.66 7.69 5.90
C THR A 316 -1.76 6.58 4.84
N HIS A 317 -2.34 5.43 5.19
CA HIS A 317 -2.50 4.29 4.28
C HIS A 317 -3.61 4.52 3.25
N LEU A 318 -4.78 5.02 3.66
CA LEU A 318 -5.84 5.37 2.71
C LEU A 318 -5.42 6.51 1.79
N ASN A 319 -4.71 7.52 2.31
CA ASN A 319 -4.17 8.61 1.51
C ASN A 319 -3.17 8.09 0.46
N ASP A 320 -2.28 7.16 0.84
CA ASP A 320 -1.38 6.49 -0.10
C ASP A 320 -2.15 5.63 -1.13
N MET A 321 -3.30 5.07 -0.77
CA MET A 321 -4.21 4.41 -1.73
C MET A 321 -4.78 5.41 -2.75
N LEU A 322 -5.36 6.51 -2.27
CA LEU A 322 -5.94 7.55 -3.12
C LEU A 322 -4.90 8.20 -4.04
N ARG A 323 -3.69 8.48 -3.53
CA ARG A 323 -2.58 9.03 -4.34
C ARG A 323 -2.20 8.14 -5.51
N SER A 324 -2.29 6.81 -5.37
CA SER A 324 -1.95 5.89 -6.47
C SER A 324 -2.92 5.95 -7.64
N LEU A 325 -4.13 6.50 -7.44
CA LEU A 325 -5.08 6.71 -8.53
C LEU A 325 -4.67 7.80 -9.52
N THR A 326 -3.64 8.60 -9.20
CA THR A 326 -3.01 9.51 -10.18
C THR A 326 -2.46 8.78 -11.40
N ASP A 327 -2.23 7.47 -11.32
CA ASP A 327 -1.73 6.67 -12.44
C ASP A 327 -2.83 6.25 -13.43
N VAL A 328 -4.09 6.34 -13.04
CA VAL A 328 -5.21 5.83 -13.84
C VAL A 328 -5.31 6.47 -15.23
N PRO A 329 -5.11 7.80 -15.41
CA PRO A 329 -5.11 8.40 -16.75
C PRO A 329 -4.09 7.75 -17.71
N GLY A 330 -2.90 7.38 -17.22
CA GLY A 330 -1.90 6.65 -18.02
C GLY A 330 -2.40 5.27 -18.43
N LEU A 331 -3.02 4.53 -17.51
CA LEU A 331 -3.64 3.23 -17.82
C LEU A 331 -4.73 3.36 -18.90
N VAL A 332 -5.58 4.39 -18.83
CA VAL A 332 -6.64 4.61 -19.83
C VAL A 332 -6.08 4.92 -21.21
N GLN A 333 -4.97 5.67 -21.28
CA GLN A 333 -4.29 5.94 -22.53
C GLN A 333 -3.78 4.65 -23.19
N GLU A 334 -3.12 3.78 -22.43
CA GLU A 334 -2.65 2.48 -22.93
C GLU A 334 -3.78 1.59 -23.45
N MET A 335 -4.96 1.66 -22.83
CA MET A 335 -6.15 0.92 -23.29
C MET A 335 -6.68 1.45 -24.63
N SER A 336 -6.57 2.76 -24.86
CA SER A 336 -7.13 3.44 -26.05
C SER A 336 -6.23 3.34 -27.27
N GLU A 337 -4.92 3.20 -27.08
CA GLU A 337 -3.93 3.05 -28.15
C GLU A 337 -3.95 1.64 -28.80
N GLU A 338 -4.85 0.76 -28.34
CA GLU A 338 -4.90 -0.66 -28.71
C GLU A 338 -6.19 -1.01 -29.47
N PRO A 339 -6.18 -1.02 -30.82
CA PRO A 339 -7.38 -1.10 -31.66
C PRO A 339 -8.16 -2.42 -31.57
N SER A 340 -7.65 -3.42 -30.86
CA SER A 340 -8.32 -4.72 -30.66
C SER A 340 -9.15 -4.80 -29.37
N ALA A 341 -9.18 -3.72 -28.58
CA ALA A 341 -9.86 -3.65 -27.28
C ALA A 341 -11.19 -2.88 -27.29
N ILE A 342 -11.63 -2.31 -28.43
CA ILE A 342 -12.92 -1.62 -28.58
C ILE A 342 -13.87 -2.44 -29.46
#